data_AF-A0A924CH95-F1
#
_entry.id   AF-A0A924CH95-F1
#
_cell.length_a   1.000
_cell.length_b   1.000
_cell.length_c   1.000
_cell.angle_alpha   90.00
_cell.angle_beta   90.00
_cell.angle_gamma   90.00
#
_symmetry.space_group_name_H-M   'P 1'
#
loop_
_entity.id
_entity.type
_entity.pdbx_description
1 polymer ?
#
loop_
_entity_poly.entity_id
_entity_poly.type
_entity_poly.pdbx_seq_one_letter_code
_entity_poly.pdbx_strand_id
1 'polypeptide(L)'
;MKKGFKISMAAIAISLVTFFTACNNSSVDETKKETADTAKNGMAHEGGEHIFACPMHPEVTGKEGDTCPKCGMKLEHNDNAGGPSNVSMQFTATPASPKANEEVTLSMTPKLKDKPTEQVPLDVEHTKKIHLIVVSEDLSWFNHIHPELNADGSYTVKEKFPFSGKYTLFADYKPSGANHTVDYLNVTVAGTVPAAKVYGADKLTGAGGDGFSVSLSPEGGRFLTNMPMHINGVMMLNGKEVDVNTLEDYLGAKAHMVVVSLADKKYLHVHPSVEGGKFDLHTTFDKPGVYRGWIQYQSKGKVHTSDFVFNVAAGTSANMKDMKHDSMDMK
;
A
#
# COMPACT_ATOMS: atom_id res chain seq x y z
N MET A 1 36.99 38.33 -17.68
CA MET A 1 37.65 37.20 -18.38
C MET A 1 39.08 37.05 -17.89
N LYS A 2 39.47 35.87 -17.39
CA LYS A 2 40.86 35.38 -17.27
C LYS A 2 40.78 33.87 -16.96
N LYS A 3 41.44 33.02 -17.74
CA LYS A 3 41.49 31.56 -17.52
C LYS A 3 42.71 31.21 -16.66
N GLY A 4 42.62 30.18 -15.83
CA GLY A 4 43.83 29.60 -15.22
C GLY A 4 43.59 28.62 -14.07
N PHE A 5 43.50 27.33 -14.40
CA PHE A 5 44.16 26.29 -13.60
C PHE A 5 44.52 25.10 -14.49
N LYS A 6 45.60 24.38 -14.15
CA LYS A 6 46.00 23.12 -14.79
C LYS A 6 45.97 22.04 -13.71
N ILE A 7 45.41 20.88 -14.03
CA ILE A 7 45.50 19.68 -13.19
C ILE A 7 46.51 18.74 -13.85
N SER A 8 47.39 18.15 -13.05
CA SER A 8 48.37 17.15 -13.50
C SER A 8 48.01 15.80 -12.86
N MET A 9 47.87 14.77 -13.68
CA MET A 9 47.69 13.39 -13.21
C MET A 9 49.03 12.71 -12.99
N ALA A 10 49.08 11.78 -12.03
CA ALA A 10 50.16 10.83 -11.85
C ALA A 10 49.54 9.45 -11.55
N ALA A 11 50.14 8.38 -12.06
CA ALA A 11 49.67 7.01 -11.90
C ALA A 11 50.76 6.15 -11.24
N ILE A 12 50.34 5.15 -10.45
CA ILE A 12 51.21 4.14 -9.84
C ILE A 12 50.57 2.75 -10.08
N ALA A 13 51.42 1.73 -10.23
CA ALA A 13 51.10 0.48 -10.91
C ALA A 13 50.90 -0.74 -9.99
N ILE A 14 50.45 -1.83 -10.62
CA ILE A 14 50.19 -3.17 -10.05
C ILE A 14 51.48 -3.99 -9.98
N SER A 15 51.61 -4.87 -8.98
CA SER A 15 52.52 -6.03 -8.99
C SER A 15 51.88 -7.28 -8.39
N LEU A 16 52.04 -8.43 -9.06
CA LEU A 16 51.79 -9.77 -8.52
C LEU A 16 53.13 -10.45 -8.15
N VAL A 17 53.10 -11.41 -7.22
CA VAL A 17 54.17 -12.40 -7.00
C VAL A 17 53.54 -13.78 -6.73
N THR A 18 54.18 -14.86 -7.17
CA THR A 18 53.65 -16.25 -7.17
C THR A 18 54.74 -17.30 -6.89
N PHE A 19 54.33 -18.58 -6.72
CA PHE A 19 55.16 -19.79 -6.49
C PHE A 19 55.83 -19.89 -5.09
N PHE A 20 56.27 -21.04 -4.55
CA PHE A 20 56.37 -22.45 -5.00
C PHE A 20 55.64 -23.38 -3.97
N THR A 21 55.20 -24.63 -4.20
CA THR A 21 55.81 -25.87 -4.76
C THR A 21 56.92 -26.44 -3.85
N ALA A 22 57.05 -27.74 -3.50
CA ALA A 22 56.43 -29.00 -3.98
C ALA A 22 55.61 -29.72 -2.85
N CYS A 23 55.55 -31.05 -2.59
CA CYS A 23 56.28 -32.25 -3.04
C CYS A 23 55.41 -33.55 -3.01
N ASN A 24 55.99 -34.73 -2.69
CA ASN A 24 55.48 -36.09 -3.00
C ASN A 24 55.99 -37.15 -1.98
N ASN A 25 55.26 -38.27 -1.73
CA ASN A 25 55.67 -39.67 -2.06
C ASN A 25 54.80 -40.81 -1.44
N SER A 26 54.86 -41.98 -2.09
CA SER A 26 54.60 -43.36 -1.60
C SER A 26 53.16 -43.92 -1.46
N SER A 27 52.89 -44.94 -2.28
CA SER A 27 52.13 -46.20 -2.10
C SER A 27 51.64 -46.60 -0.68
N VAL A 28 50.57 -47.39 -0.49
CA VAL A 28 50.14 -48.62 -1.23
C VAL A 28 48.60 -48.71 -1.39
N ASP A 29 48.13 -49.51 -2.35
CA ASP A 29 46.72 -49.84 -2.63
C ASP A 29 46.21 -51.04 -1.80
N GLU A 30 45.07 -50.88 -1.12
CA GLU A 30 44.08 -51.95 -0.90
C GLU A 30 42.67 -51.34 -0.80
N THR A 31 41.73 -51.85 -1.62
CA THR A 31 40.32 -51.46 -1.55
C THR A 31 39.63 -52.00 -0.30
N LYS A 32 39.12 -51.12 0.56
CA LYS A 32 38.01 -51.47 1.47
C LYS A 32 36.97 -50.37 1.57
N LYS A 33 35.71 -50.79 1.62
CA LYS A 33 34.51 -49.95 1.59
C LYS A 33 34.10 -49.61 3.02
N GLU A 34 34.30 -48.36 3.43
CA GLU A 34 33.96 -47.89 4.77
C GLU A 34 33.11 -46.62 4.77
N THR A 35 32.20 -46.53 5.74
CA THR A 35 31.35 -45.37 6.02
C THR A 35 31.97 -44.55 7.14
N ALA A 36 32.40 -43.33 6.87
CA ALA A 36 32.71 -42.33 7.88
C ALA A 36 32.70 -40.90 7.32
N ASP A 37 32.61 -39.93 8.22
CA ASP A 37 32.49 -38.50 7.97
C ASP A 37 33.58 -37.87 7.11
N THR A 38 33.22 -36.78 6.44
CA THR A 38 34.17 -35.70 6.16
C THR A 38 33.51 -34.39 6.56
N ALA A 39 33.95 -33.81 7.67
CA ALA A 39 33.34 -32.63 8.27
C ALA A 39 33.39 -31.42 7.33
N LYS A 40 32.22 -31.03 6.79
CA LYS A 40 32.04 -29.69 6.23
C LYS A 40 31.69 -28.73 7.36
N ASN A 41 32.61 -27.83 7.70
CA ASN A 41 32.27 -26.58 8.38
C ASN A 41 31.51 -25.65 7.41
N GLY A 42 30.30 -26.06 7.04
CA GLY A 42 29.27 -25.16 6.57
C GLY A 42 28.39 -24.80 7.75
N MET A 43 28.33 -23.52 8.10
CA MET A 43 27.25 -23.03 8.96
C MET A 43 25.95 -23.15 8.17
N ALA A 44 25.25 -24.26 8.35
CA ALA A 44 23.90 -24.43 7.86
C ALA A 44 23.02 -23.43 8.61
N HIS A 45 22.61 -22.36 7.92
CA HIS A 45 21.34 -21.75 8.25
C HIS A 45 20.29 -22.84 8.05
N GLU A 46 19.63 -23.24 9.13
CA GLU A 46 18.47 -24.13 9.05
C GLU A 46 17.46 -23.47 8.12
N GLY A 47 17.03 -24.20 7.09
CA GLY A 47 16.07 -23.70 6.11
C GLY A 47 14.71 -23.58 6.77
N GLY A 48 14.40 -22.39 7.32
CA GLY A 48 13.04 -22.02 7.66
C GLY A 48 12.15 -22.24 6.44
N GLU A 49 11.04 -22.95 6.60
CA GLU A 49 10.14 -23.25 5.48
C GLU A 49 9.57 -21.94 4.95
N HIS A 50 10.05 -21.51 3.77
CA HIS A 50 9.79 -20.17 3.26
C HIS A 50 8.29 -19.91 3.13
N ILE A 51 7.80 -18.96 3.92
CA ILE A 51 6.38 -18.63 3.95
C ILE A 51 6.08 -17.70 2.79
N PHE A 52 5.03 -18.02 2.02
CA PHE A 52 4.47 -17.12 1.03
C PHE A 52 3.12 -16.64 1.51
N ALA A 53 2.75 -15.40 1.17
CA ALA A 53 1.47 -14.83 1.56
C ALA A 53 0.95 -13.82 0.54
N CYS A 54 -0.35 -13.59 0.58
CA CYS A 54 -0.95 -12.57 -0.25
C CYS A 54 -0.48 -11.20 0.27
N PRO A 55 0.13 -10.33 -0.57
CA PRO A 55 0.52 -8.99 -0.13
C PRO A 55 -0.68 -8.17 0.39
N MET A 56 -1.90 -8.58 0.01
CA MET A 56 -3.16 -7.88 0.28
C MET A 56 -4.06 -8.53 1.31
N HIS A 57 -3.78 -9.77 1.67
CA HIS A 57 -4.43 -10.51 2.75
C HIS A 57 -3.34 -11.25 3.52
N PRO A 58 -2.58 -10.58 4.40
CA PRO A 58 -1.42 -11.17 5.07
C PRO A 58 -1.75 -12.37 5.99
N GLU A 59 -3.03 -12.57 6.29
CA GLU A 59 -3.59 -13.74 6.95
C GLU A 59 -3.81 -14.95 6.01
N VAL A 60 -3.63 -14.77 4.69
CA VAL A 60 -3.70 -15.82 3.66
C VAL A 60 -2.28 -16.19 3.25
N THR A 61 -1.76 -17.25 3.89
CA THR A 61 -0.46 -17.85 3.60
C THR A 61 -0.57 -19.08 2.68
N GLY A 62 0.55 -19.50 2.11
CA GLY A 62 0.66 -20.60 1.15
C GLY A 62 2.11 -20.81 0.70
N LYS A 63 2.30 -21.28 -0.54
CA LYS A 63 3.58 -21.63 -1.15
C LYS A 63 3.90 -20.78 -2.39
N GLU A 64 5.12 -20.92 -2.90
CA GLU A 64 5.55 -20.24 -4.12
C GLU A 64 4.63 -20.58 -5.31
N GLY A 65 4.12 -19.54 -5.99
CA GLY A 65 3.23 -19.69 -7.14
C GLY A 65 1.75 -19.90 -6.82
N ASP A 66 1.38 -20.09 -5.54
CA ASP A 66 -0.03 -20.09 -5.13
C ASP A 66 -0.70 -18.74 -5.45
N THR A 67 -2.03 -18.75 -5.50
CA THR A 67 -2.87 -17.58 -5.76
C THR A 67 -3.92 -17.40 -4.67
N CYS A 68 -4.10 -16.18 -4.20
CA CYS A 68 -4.97 -15.85 -3.08
C CYS A 68 -6.46 -16.07 -3.43
N PRO A 69 -7.19 -16.95 -2.72
CA PRO A 69 -8.62 -17.19 -2.97
C PRO A 69 -9.54 -16.00 -2.63
N LYS A 70 -9.02 -14.93 -2.00
CA LYS A 70 -9.78 -13.71 -1.70
C LYS A 70 -9.69 -12.63 -2.78
N CYS A 71 -8.57 -12.53 -3.52
CA CYS A 71 -8.33 -11.41 -4.44
C CYS A 71 -7.64 -11.77 -5.77
N GLY A 72 -7.29 -13.04 -6.02
CA GLY A 72 -6.69 -13.49 -7.28
C GLY A 72 -5.22 -13.08 -7.50
N MET A 73 -4.58 -12.37 -6.56
CA MET A 73 -3.14 -12.08 -6.63
C MET A 73 -2.30 -13.31 -6.27
N LYS A 74 -1.12 -13.43 -6.89
CA LYS A 74 -0.10 -14.40 -6.47
C LYS A 74 0.36 -14.12 -5.04
N LEU A 75 0.78 -15.15 -4.34
CA LEU A 75 1.45 -15.01 -3.04
C LEU A 75 2.91 -14.63 -3.25
N GLU A 76 3.40 -13.67 -2.46
CA GLU A 76 4.79 -13.18 -2.45
C GLU A 76 5.56 -13.82 -1.30
N HIS A 77 6.89 -13.90 -1.43
CA HIS A 77 7.77 -14.43 -0.38
C HIS A 77 7.82 -13.49 0.83
N ASN A 78 7.52 -14.01 2.02
CA ASN A 78 7.40 -13.25 3.25
C ASN A 78 7.45 -14.20 4.46
N ASP A 79 8.66 -14.49 4.95
CA ASP A 79 8.92 -15.39 6.09
C ASP A 79 8.28 -14.94 7.43
N ASN A 80 7.69 -13.73 7.49
CA ASN A 80 6.98 -13.20 8.67
C ASN A 80 5.45 -13.14 8.48
N ALA A 81 4.90 -13.77 7.43
CA ALA A 81 3.47 -13.76 7.17
C ALA A 81 2.64 -14.57 8.19
N GLY A 82 1.37 -14.19 8.38
CA GLY A 82 0.50 -14.75 9.42
C GLY A 82 0.86 -14.39 10.86
N GLY A 83 2.11 -13.96 11.13
CA GLY A 83 2.52 -13.41 12.42
C GLY A 83 1.85 -12.05 12.72
N PRO A 84 1.53 -11.74 13.99
CA PRO A 84 1.11 -10.39 14.33
C PRO A 84 2.25 -9.41 14.04
N SER A 85 1.95 -8.26 13.44
CA SER A 85 2.97 -7.23 13.26
C SER A 85 3.51 -6.83 14.64
N ASN A 86 4.78 -7.14 14.90
CA ASN A 86 5.46 -6.69 16.12
C ASN A 86 5.80 -5.18 16.05
N VAL A 87 5.62 -4.56 14.89
CA VAL A 87 5.63 -3.11 14.68
C VAL A 87 4.31 -2.48 15.16
N SER A 88 4.39 -1.22 15.60
CA SER A 88 3.26 -0.29 15.75
C SER A 88 3.74 1.14 15.56
N MET A 89 2.90 2.00 14.99
CA MET A 89 3.24 3.39 14.73
C MET A 89 3.13 4.27 15.98
N GLN A 90 4.26 4.76 16.50
CA GLN A 90 4.27 5.83 17.49
C GLN A 90 3.88 7.15 16.81
N PHE A 91 2.84 7.81 17.30
CA PHE A 91 2.27 9.01 16.68
C PHE A 91 2.27 10.22 17.62
N THR A 92 2.60 11.40 17.08
CA THR A 92 2.40 12.69 17.76
C THR A 92 1.94 13.77 16.78
N ALA A 93 1.21 14.76 17.28
CA ALA A 93 0.86 15.99 16.58
C ALA A 93 1.45 17.18 17.35
N THR A 94 2.05 18.14 16.64
CA THR A 94 2.68 19.34 17.23
C THR A 94 2.14 20.58 16.54
N PRO A 95 1.39 21.47 17.23
CA PRO A 95 1.03 21.41 18.65
C PRO A 95 0.06 20.27 18.98
N ALA A 96 0.10 19.77 20.22
CA ALA A 96 -0.72 18.65 20.70
C ALA A 96 -2.23 18.95 20.77
N SER A 97 -2.62 20.23 20.66
CA SER A 97 -4.00 20.67 20.43
C SER A 97 -4.01 21.58 19.21
N PRO A 98 -4.07 21.01 17.99
CA PRO A 98 -4.11 21.80 16.76
C PRO A 98 -5.47 22.50 16.61
N LYS A 99 -5.51 23.62 15.88
CA LYS A 99 -6.76 24.32 15.53
C LYS A 99 -6.99 24.31 14.03
N ALA A 100 -8.23 24.55 13.62
CA ALA A 100 -8.62 24.59 12.21
C ALA A 100 -7.80 25.65 11.45
N ASN A 101 -7.23 25.28 10.31
CA ASN A 101 -6.41 26.09 9.40
C ASN A 101 -5.06 26.59 9.98
N GLU A 102 -4.73 26.28 11.24
CA GLU A 102 -3.37 26.41 11.77
C GLU A 102 -2.49 25.24 11.28
N GLU A 103 -1.18 25.46 11.17
CA GLU A 103 -0.23 24.42 10.76
C GLU A 103 0.08 23.47 11.91
N VAL A 104 0.05 22.17 11.64
CA VAL A 104 0.41 21.11 12.59
C VAL A 104 1.38 20.12 11.93
N THR A 105 2.50 19.86 12.60
CA THR A 105 3.41 18.78 12.23
C THR A 105 2.87 17.47 12.79
N LEU A 106 2.56 16.53 11.91
CA LEU A 106 2.25 15.14 12.23
C LEU A 106 3.55 14.34 12.15
N SER A 107 3.85 13.55 13.18
CA SER A 107 5.04 12.70 13.24
C SER A 107 4.67 11.26 13.54
N MET A 108 5.14 10.36 12.69
CA MET A 108 4.87 8.92 12.69
C MET A 108 6.20 8.17 12.74
N THR A 109 6.46 7.41 13.80
CA THR A 109 7.70 6.63 13.95
C THR A 109 7.36 5.15 14.15
N PRO A 110 7.67 4.25 13.20
CA PRO A 110 7.39 2.82 13.35
C PRO A 110 8.31 2.22 14.42
N LYS A 111 7.74 1.48 15.38
CA LYS A 111 8.44 0.92 16.54
C LYS A 111 8.16 -0.58 16.72
N LEU A 112 9.21 -1.37 16.95
CA LEU A 112 9.07 -2.75 17.45
C LEU A 112 8.59 -2.72 18.91
N LYS A 113 7.54 -3.49 19.23
CA LYS A 113 6.96 -3.62 20.57
C LYS A 113 7.98 -4.14 21.59
N ASP A 114 8.75 -5.15 21.20
CA ASP A 114 9.77 -5.78 22.05
C ASP A 114 11.10 -5.00 22.08
N LYS A 115 11.29 -4.07 21.14
CA LYS A 115 12.54 -3.33 20.93
C LYS A 115 12.32 -1.87 20.46
N PRO A 116 11.68 -1.01 21.27
CA PRO A 116 11.29 0.34 20.83
C PRO A 116 12.46 1.31 20.53
N THR A 117 13.71 0.90 20.78
CA THR A 117 14.93 1.65 20.44
C THR A 117 15.52 1.29 19.08
N GLU A 118 15.21 0.13 18.50
CA GLU A 118 15.66 -0.19 17.14
C GLU A 118 14.84 0.60 16.10
N GLN A 119 15.48 0.98 14.99
CA GLN A 119 14.79 1.59 13.85
C GLN A 119 14.07 0.51 13.05
N VAL A 120 12.85 0.80 12.62
CA VAL A 120 12.09 -0.05 11.70
C VAL A 120 12.23 0.52 10.28
N PRO A 121 13.09 -0.06 9.43
CA PRO A 121 13.09 0.30 8.01
C PRO A 121 11.75 -0.08 7.38
N LEU A 122 11.28 0.76 6.45
CA LEU A 122 10.07 0.54 5.66
C LEU A 122 10.48 0.29 4.21
N ASP A 123 9.73 -0.54 3.49
CA ASP A 123 9.87 -0.74 2.04
C ASP A 123 9.19 0.38 1.25
N VAL A 124 9.35 0.40 -0.08
CA VAL A 124 8.65 1.36 -0.95
C VAL A 124 7.45 0.65 -1.59
N GLU A 125 6.23 1.09 -1.28
CA GLU A 125 5.02 0.70 -2.00
C GLU A 125 4.39 1.95 -2.61
N HIS A 126 3.76 1.83 -3.78
CA HIS A 126 3.19 2.96 -4.55
C HIS A 126 4.08 4.24 -4.58
N THR A 127 5.39 4.05 -4.77
CA THR A 127 6.47 5.06 -4.78
C THR A 127 6.79 5.77 -3.45
N LYS A 128 6.16 5.40 -2.32
CA LYS A 128 6.32 6.05 -1.00
C LYS A 128 6.64 5.04 0.11
N LYS A 129 6.98 5.56 1.30
CA LYS A 129 7.24 4.75 2.52
C LYS A 129 6.03 4.61 3.43
N ILE A 130 5.18 5.64 3.45
CA ILE A 130 3.92 5.69 4.19
C ILE A 130 2.89 6.41 3.31
N HIS A 131 1.71 5.83 3.20
CA HIS A 131 0.51 6.50 2.74
C HIS A 131 -0.28 6.94 3.97
N LEU A 132 -0.33 8.24 4.23
CA LEU A 132 -1.13 8.81 5.31
C LEU A 132 -2.47 9.28 4.74
N ILE A 133 -3.50 8.48 4.96
CA ILE A 133 -4.88 8.84 4.63
C ILE A 133 -5.49 9.54 5.84
N VAL A 134 -6.05 10.73 5.64
CA VAL A 134 -6.63 11.57 6.70
C VAL A 134 -8.09 11.84 6.36
N VAL A 135 -9.03 11.52 7.27
CA VAL A 135 -10.46 11.75 7.06
C VAL A 135 -11.14 12.40 8.26
N SER A 136 -12.14 13.24 8.01
CA SER A 136 -13.00 13.77 9.08
C SER A 136 -13.93 12.70 9.66
N GLU A 137 -14.40 12.87 10.89
CA GLU A 137 -15.36 11.95 11.54
C GLU A 137 -16.62 11.67 10.71
N ASP A 138 -17.09 12.63 9.92
CA ASP A 138 -18.26 12.49 9.04
C ASP A 138 -17.91 12.03 7.61
N LEU A 139 -16.62 11.81 7.30
CA LEU A 139 -16.10 11.49 5.96
C LEU A 139 -16.51 12.51 4.87
N SER A 140 -16.76 13.76 5.25
CA SER A 140 -16.98 14.88 4.33
C SER A 140 -15.69 15.42 3.71
N TRP A 141 -14.58 15.35 4.45
CA TRP A 141 -13.26 15.76 4.01
C TRP A 141 -12.25 14.61 4.08
N PHE A 142 -11.28 14.64 3.17
CA PHE A 142 -10.26 13.63 2.93
C PHE A 142 -8.98 14.31 2.47
N ASN A 143 -7.84 13.79 2.89
CA ASN A 143 -6.51 14.11 2.35
C ASN A 143 -5.67 12.82 2.25
N HIS A 144 -4.74 12.78 1.30
CA HIS A 144 -3.81 11.66 1.08
C HIS A 144 -2.41 12.24 0.93
N ILE A 145 -1.58 11.98 1.93
CA ILE A 145 -0.30 12.66 2.14
C ILE A 145 0.82 11.63 2.32
N HIS A 146 2.05 12.01 1.99
CA HIS A 146 3.21 11.11 2.02
C HIS A 146 4.29 11.69 2.94
N PRO A 147 4.35 11.24 4.21
CA PRO A 147 5.37 11.66 5.18
C PRO A 147 6.81 11.44 4.72
N GLU A 148 7.68 12.39 5.00
CA GLU A 148 9.11 12.37 4.66
C GLU A 148 9.96 11.86 5.82
N LEU A 149 10.98 11.04 5.53
CA LEU A 149 11.86 10.41 6.51
C LEU A 149 12.92 11.39 7.05
N ASN A 150 12.99 11.51 8.37
CA ASN A 150 14.02 12.24 9.10
C ASN A 150 15.19 11.35 9.55
N ALA A 151 16.31 11.97 9.90
CA ALA A 151 17.52 11.27 10.35
C ALA A 151 17.37 10.51 11.70
N ASP A 152 16.34 10.80 12.49
CA ASP A 152 16.02 10.09 13.73
C ASP A 152 15.16 8.81 13.51
N GLY A 153 14.71 8.58 12.27
CA GLY A 153 13.81 7.47 11.91
C GLY A 153 12.32 7.81 12.05
N SER A 154 11.96 9.04 12.41
CA SER A 154 10.59 9.54 12.30
C SER A 154 10.24 9.88 10.85
N TYR A 155 8.96 9.77 10.51
CA TYR A 155 8.39 10.26 9.27
C TYR A 155 7.45 11.43 9.59
N THR A 156 7.69 12.61 9.01
CA THR A 156 6.90 13.81 9.31
C THR A 156 6.18 14.38 8.10
N VAL A 157 5.03 15.01 8.34
CA VAL A 157 4.35 15.86 7.37
C VAL A 157 3.70 17.06 8.05
N LYS A 158 3.58 18.17 7.33
CA LYS A 158 2.83 19.35 7.77
C LYS A 158 1.42 19.31 7.18
N GLU A 159 0.41 19.48 8.02
CA GLU A 159 -1.00 19.46 7.61
C GLU A 159 -1.77 20.67 8.13
N LYS A 160 -2.89 21.00 7.47
CA LYS A 160 -3.83 22.06 7.87
C LYS A 160 -5.27 21.55 7.80
N PHE A 161 -5.72 20.93 8.88
CA PHE A 161 -7.11 20.50 9.03
C PHE A 161 -8.07 21.69 8.84
N PRO A 162 -9.02 21.64 7.89
CA PRO A 162 -9.85 22.82 7.56
C PRO A 162 -10.91 23.15 8.61
N PHE A 163 -11.28 22.18 9.45
CA PHE A 163 -12.37 22.28 10.42
C PHE A 163 -11.95 21.77 11.81
N SER A 164 -12.66 22.19 12.85
CA SER A 164 -12.55 21.60 14.18
C SER A 164 -13.35 20.30 14.26
N GLY A 165 -12.87 19.32 15.03
CA GLY A 165 -13.49 18.00 15.13
C GLY A 165 -12.48 16.86 15.30
N LYS A 166 -12.98 15.62 15.24
CA LYS A 166 -12.14 14.42 15.20
C LYS A 166 -11.75 14.09 13.76
N TYR A 167 -10.54 13.59 13.61
CA TYR A 167 -10.00 13.06 12.37
C TYR A 167 -9.39 11.68 12.63
N THR A 168 -9.75 10.70 11.81
CA THR A 168 -9.10 9.39 11.75
C THR A 168 -8.00 9.43 10.70
N LEU A 169 -6.83 8.92 11.07
CA LEU A 169 -5.64 8.87 10.24
C LEU A 169 -5.27 7.40 10.06
N PHE A 170 -5.19 6.93 8.82
CA PHE A 170 -4.68 5.60 8.50
C PHE A 170 -3.23 5.77 8.03
N ALA A 171 -2.29 5.24 8.81
CA ALA A 171 -0.91 5.10 8.38
C ALA A 171 -0.78 3.73 7.71
N ASP A 172 -0.74 3.71 6.39
CA ASP A 172 -0.62 2.54 5.52
C ASP A 172 0.86 2.41 5.10
N TYR A 173 1.51 1.30 5.45
CA TYR A 173 2.97 1.11 5.32
C TYR A 173 3.41 -0.36 5.38
N LYS A 174 4.61 -0.66 4.89
CA LYS A 174 5.23 -2.00 4.93
C LYS A 174 6.59 -1.95 5.62
N PRO A 175 6.77 -2.54 6.82
CA PRO A 175 8.09 -2.75 7.40
C PRO A 175 8.91 -3.72 6.54
N SER A 176 10.20 -3.45 6.35
CA SER A 176 11.05 -4.27 5.49
C SER A 176 11.12 -5.72 5.97
N GLY A 177 10.76 -6.66 5.08
CA GLY A 177 10.71 -8.09 5.37
C GLY A 177 9.49 -8.53 6.21
N ALA A 178 8.45 -7.72 6.32
CA ALA A 178 7.22 -8.05 7.03
C ALA A 178 5.95 -7.70 6.23
N ASN A 179 4.79 -8.03 6.81
CA ASN A 179 3.47 -7.75 6.25
C ASN A 179 3.21 -6.24 6.09
N HIS A 180 2.60 -5.86 4.97
CA HIS A 180 1.89 -4.59 4.83
C HIS A 180 0.92 -4.41 6.03
N THR A 181 0.93 -3.23 6.63
CA THR A 181 0.28 -2.92 7.91
C THR A 181 -0.41 -1.56 7.83
N VAL A 182 -1.59 -1.44 8.45
CA VAL A 182 -2.32 -0.17 8.57
C VAL A 182 -2.58 0.15 10.04
N ASP A 183 -1.94 1.19 10.57
CA ASP A 183 -2.17 1.70 11.93
C ASP A 183 -3.27 2.78 11.95
N TYR A 184 -4.13 2.72 12.97
CA TYR A 184 -5.31 3.57 13.12
C TYR A 184 -5.04 4.68 14.14
N LEU A 185 -4.61 5.83 13.63
CA LEU A 185 -4.20 7.02 14.38
C LEU A 185 -5.36 8.04 14.46
N ASN A 186 -5.31 8.97 15.40
CA ASN A 186 -6.41 9.92 15.65
C ASN A 186 -5.89 11.31 16.04
N VAL A 187 -6.52 12.35 15.51
CA VAL A 187 -6.30 13.76 15.88
C VAL A 187 -7.63 14.39 16.29
N THR A 188 -7.62 15.23 17.33
CA THR A 188 -8.76 16.11 17.66
C THR A 188 -8.32 17.56 17.49
N VAL A 189 -8.98 18.26 16.56
CA VAL A 189 -8.72 19.65 16.22
C VAL A 189 -9.68 20.53 17.02
N ALA A 190 -9.12 21.43 17.83
CA ALA A 190 -9.87 22.27 18.77
C ALA A 190 -10.70 23.35 18.06
N GLY A 191 -11.79 23.76 18.72
CA GLY A 191 -12.75 24.77 18.25
C GLY A 191 -14.17 24.20 18.06
N THR A 192 -15.05 24.97 17.43
CA THR A 192 -16.45 24.60 17.22
C THR A 192 -16.58 23.60 16.06
N VAL A 193 -17.02 22.38 16.36
CA VAL A 193 -17.25 21.33 15.36
C VAL A 193 -18.44 21.72 14.46
N PRO A 194 -18.33 21.69 13.12
CA PRO A 194 -19.46 21.91 12.22
C PRO A 194 -20.56 20.86 12.37
N ALA A 195 -21.75 21.15 11.82
CA ALA A 195 -22.79 20.13 11.66
C ALA A 195 -22.30 19.02 10.71
N ALA A 196 -22.30 17.77 11.19
CA ALA A 196 -21.82 16.62 10.43
C ALA A 196 -22.64 16.38 9.16
N LYS A 197 -21.97 16.05 8.06
CA LYS A 197 -22.60 15.72 6.79
C LYS A 197 -23.21 14.31 6.86
N VAL A 198 -24.49 14.21 6.51
CA VAL A 198 -25.21 12.94 6.43
C VAL A 198 -25.06 12.35 5.02
N TYR A 199 -24.84 11.03 4.96
CA TYR A 199 -24.78 10.25 3.74
C TYR A 199 -25.85 9.15 3.77
N GLY A 200 -26.40 8.81 2.61
CA GLY A 200 -27.56 7.92 2.48
C GLY A 200 -27.64 7.33 1.08
N ALA A 201 -28.25 8.04 0.13
CA ALA A 201 -28.31 7.60 -1.27
C ALA A 201 -26.91 7.48 -1.91
N ASP A 202 -26.80 6.60 -2.90
CA ASP A 202 -25.57 6.41 -3.68
C ASP A 202 -25.16 7.67 -4.44
N LYS A 203 -23.84 7.84 -4.59
CA LYS A 203 -23.23 8.85 -5.45
C LYS A 203 -22.12 8.17 -6.22
N LEU A 204 -22.49 7.61 -7.37
CA LEU A 204 -21.57 6.85 -8.22
C LEU A 204 -20.88 7.69 -9.31
N THR A 205 -21.31 8.94 -9.51
CA THR A 205 -20.57 9.93 -10.32
C THR A 205 -19.95 10.99 -9.40
N GLY A 206 -18.63 11.16 -9.50
CA GLY A 206 -17.86 12.20 -8.81
C GLY A 206 -17.20 13.15 -9.81
N ALA A 207 -17.18 14.44 -9.50
CA ALA A 207 -16.43 15.43 -10.28
C ALA A 207 -14.99 15.55 -9.75
N GLY A 208 -14.01 15.65 -10.65
CA GLY A 208 -12.59 15.82 -10.33
C GLY A 208 -12.05 17.25 -10.44
N GLY A 209 -12.92 18.21 -10.76
CA GLY A 209 -12.53 19.57 -11.14
C GLY A 209 -12.09 19.68 -12.61
N ASP A 210 -11.90 20.91 -13.09
CA ASP A 210 -11.40 21.25 -14.43
C ASP A 210 -12.11 20.56 -15.62
N GLY A 211 -13.37 20.19 -15.44
CA GLY A 211 -14.19 19.47 -16.42
C GLY A 211 -14.11 17.95 -16.37
N PHE A 212 -13.28 17.37 -15.49
CA PHE A 212 -13.24 15.93 -15.27
C PHE A 212 -14.39 15.43 -14.37
N SER A 213 -14.90 14.24 -14.68
CA SER A 213 -15.73 13.44 -13.78
C SER A 213 -15.50 11.94 -14.01
N VAL A 214 -15.60 11.14 -12.97
CA VAL A 214 -15.55 9.67 -13.05
C VAL A 214 -16.90 9.11 -12.61
N SER A 215 -17.44 8.17 -13.39
CA SER A 215 -18.62 7.38 -13.05
C SER A 215 -18.22 5.93 -12.77
N LEU A 216 -18.63 5.41 -11.62
CA LEU A 216 -18.39 4.03 -11.19
C LEU A 216 -19.66 3.17 -11.35
N SER A 217 -19.49 1.89 -11.68
CA SER A 217 -20.57 0.91 -11.70
C SER A 217 -20.05 -0.46 -11.25
N PRO A 218 -20.61 -1.07 -10.19
CA PRO A 218 -20.23 -2.42 -9.77
C PRO A 218 -20.71 -3.45 -10.79
N GLU A 219 -19.93 -4.52 -10.97
CA GLU A 219 -20.40 -5.73 -11.65
C GLU A 219 -21.69 -6.27 -10.97
N GLY A 220 -22.62 -6.82 -11.75
CA GLY A 220 -23.94 -7.23 -11.25
C GLY A 220 -24.84 -6.09 -10.72
N GLY A 221 -24.45 -4.83 -10.93
CA GLY A 221 -25.27 -3.64 -10.69
C GLY A 221 -25.54 -3.29 -9.21
N ARG A 222 -24.88 -3.95 -8.25
CA ARG A 222 -25.02 -3.66 -6.81
C ARG A 222 -23.73 -3.99 -6.05
N PHE A 223 -23.40 -3.24 -5.00
CA PHE A 223 -22.29 -3.57 -4.11
C PHE A 223 -22.73 -4.60 -3.07
N LEU A 224 -22.01 -5.72 -2.97
CA LEU A 224 -22.30 -6.81 -2.05
C LEU A 224 -21.13 -7.10 -1.11
N THR A 225 -21.44 -7.68 0.06
CA THR A 225 -20.43 -8.18 1.00
C THR A 225 -19.94 -9.58 0.68
N ASN A 226 -18.78 -9.94 1.23
CA ASN A 226 -18.23 -11.30 1.31
C ASN A 226 -17.92 -11.96 -0.06
N MET A 227 -17.73 -11.14 -1.10
CA MET A 227 -17.27 -11.58 -2.42
C MET A 227 -16.37 -10.51 -3.04
N PRO A 228 -15.42 -10.89 -3.92
CA PRO A 228 -14.70 -9.94 -4.75
C PRO A 228 -15.67 -9.16 -5.64
N MET A 229 -15.48 -7.85 -5.71
CA MET A 229 -16.25 -6.93 -6.56
C MET A 229 -15.33 -6.26 -7.56
N HIS A 230 -15.62 -6.41 -8.85
CA HIS A 230 -15.14 -5.52 -9.91
C HIS A 230 -16.01 -4.26 -9.94
N ILE A 231 -15.38 -3.10 -10.16
CA ILE A 231 -16.05 -1.79 -10.13
C ILE A 231 -15.50 -0.99 -11.31
N ASN A 232 -16.23 -1.07 -12.42
CA ASN A 232 -15.90 -0.40 -13.67
C ASN A 232 -15.95 1.13 -13.46
N GLY A 233 -14.94 1.85 -13.94
CA GLY A 233 -14.82 3.30 -13.81
C GLY A 233 -14.58 4.01 -15.14
N VAL A 234 -15.60 4.74 -15.62
CA VAL A 234 -15.53 5.52 -16.86
C VAL A 234 -15.14 6.96 -16.52
N MET A 235 -14.04 7.45 -17.09
CA MET A 235 -13.65 8.86 -17.01
C MET A 235 -14.25 9.68 -18.16
N MET A 236 -14.75 10.87 -17.82
CA MET A 236 -15.20 11.89 -18.76
C MET A 236 -14.41 13.18 -18.55
N LEU A 237 -14.08 13.89 -19.63
CA LEU A 237 -13.55 15.25 -19.64
C LEU A 237 -14.45 16.12 -20.54
N ASN A 238 -15.12 17.11 -19.94
CA ASN A 238 -16.07 18.00 -20.62
C ASN A 238 -17.13 17.24 -21.44
N GLY A 239 -17.64 16.14 -20.89
CA GLY A 239 -18.69 15.30 -21.51
C GLY A 239 -18.20 14.35 -22.61
N LYS A 240 -16.89 14.16 -22.78
CA LYS A 240 -16.29 13.16 -23.67
C LYS A 240 -15.53 12.11 -22.88
N GLU A 241 -15.66 10.85 -23.27
CA GLU A 241 -14.95 9.73 -22.63
C GLU A 241 -13.43 9.87 -22.80
N VAL A 242 -12.67 9.50 -21.78
CA VAL A 242 -11.21 9.56 -21.74
C VAL A 242 -10.65 8.17 -21.50
N ASP A 243 -9.78 7.71 -22.41
CA ASP A 243 -8.96 6.53 -22.18
C ASP A 243 -7.99 6.78 -21.02
N VAL A 244 -8.19 6.09 -19.90
CA VAL A 244 -7.41 6.31 -18.67
C VAL A 244 -5.95 5.88 -18.80
N ASN A 245 -5.57 5.14 -19.85
CA ASN A 245 -4.15 4.90 -20.17
C ASN A 245 -3.39 6.20 -20.49
N THR A 246 -4.10 7.23 -20.96
CA THR A 246 -3.52 8.54 -21.30
C THR A 246 -3.20 9.43 -20.09
N LEU A 247 -3.57 8.99 -18.88
CA LEU A 247 -3.25 9.68 -17.64
C LEU A 247 -1.77 9.54 -17.27
N GLU A 248 -1.28 10.49 -16.48
CA GLU A 248 0.06 10.42 -15.89
C GLU A 248 0.05 9.41 -14.73
N ASP A 249 1.15 8.68 -14.54
CA ASP A 249 1.26 7.75 -13.42
C ASP A 249 1.36 8.53 -12.11
N TYR A 250 0.34 8.38 -11.26
CA TYR A 250 0.31 8.90 -9.91
C TYR A 250 0.64 7.77 -8.95
N LEU A 251 1.66 7.93 -8.11
CA LEU A 251 2.06 6.93 -7.12
C LEU A 251 2.28 5.51 -7.72
N GLY A 252 2.70 5.44 -8.99
CA GLY A 252 2.96 4.19 -9.71
C GLY A 252 1.74 3.51 -10.35
N ALA A 253 0.57 4.17 -10.42
CA ALA A 253 -0.61 3.67 -11.14
C ALA A 253 -1.36 4.81 -11.87
N LYS A 254 -2.34 4.49 -12.72
CA LYS A 254 -3.18 5.50 -13.41
C LYS A 254 -4.17 6.21 -12.46
N ALA A 255 -4.52 5.56 -11.36
CA ALA A 255 -5.30 6.13 -10.28
C ALA A 255 -5.04 5.37 -8.98
N HIS A 256 -5.38 5.98 -7.84
CA HIS A 256 -5.48 5.34 -6.53
C HIS A 256 -6.88 5.55 -5.96
N MET A 257 -7.49 4.48 -5.45
CA MET A 257 -8.83 4.52 -4.86
C MET A 257 -8.75 4.20 -3.37
N VAL A 258 -9.29 5.09 -2.53
CA VAL A 258 -9.47 4.84 -1.09
C VAL A 258 -10.95 4.66 -0.80
N VAL A 259 -11.29 3.67 0.02
CA VAL A 259 -12.65 3.43 0.52
C VAL A 259 -12.63 3.29 2.05
N VAL A 260 -13.58 3.92 2.74
CA VAL A 260 -13.71 3.92 4.20
C VAL A 260 -15.18 3.76 4.59
N SER A 261 -15.48 2.86 5.54
CA SER A 261 -16.83 2.71 6.08
C SER A 261 -17.24 3.92 6.92
N LEU A 262 -18.49 4.38 6.82
CA LEU A 262 -18.97 5.52 7.61
C LEU A 262 -19.09 5.17 9.10
N ALA A 263 -19.55 3.95 9.39
CA ALA A 263 -19.97 3.52 10.73
C ALA A 263 -18.81 3.15 11.67
N ASP A 264 -17.81 2.41 11.19
CA ASP A 264 -16.69 1.90 12.00
C ASP A 264 -15.30 2.28 11.46
N LYS A 265 -15.24 3.23 10.50
CA LYS A 265 -14.00 3.79 9.91
C LYS A 265 -13.03 2.72 9.38
N LYS A 266 -13.53 1.56 8.97
CA LYS A 266 -12.76 0.48 8.37
C LYS A 266 -12.26 0.95 7.00
N TYR A 267 -10.94 1.13 6.89
CA TYR A 267 -10.23 1.36 5.64
C TYR A 267 -10.23 0.06 4.81
N LEU A 268 -10.58 0.20 3.54
CA LEU A 268 -10.53 -0.83 2.50
C LEU A 268 -9.44 -0.45 1.51
N HIS A 269 -8.50 -1.37 1.29
CA HIS A 269 -7.61 -1.28 0.15
C HIS A 269 -8.37 -1.67 -1.14
N VAL A 270 -8.04 -1.03 -2.26
CA VAL A 270 -8.68 -1.23 -3.56
C VAL A 270 -7.60 -1.27 -4.63
N HIS A 271 -7.54 -2.33 -5.46
CA HIS A 271 -6.57 -2.40 -6.54
C HIS A 271 -7.08 -1.62 -7.76
N PRO A 272 -6.32 -0.65 -8.28
CA PRO A 272 -6.62 0.01 -9.54
C PRO A 272 -5.96 -0.73 -10.71
N SER A 273 -6.76 -1.31 -11.61
CA SER A 273 -6.29 -1.76 -12.92
C SER A 273 -6.91 -0.92 -14.04
N VAL A 274 -6.52 -1.20 -15.29
CA VAL A 274 -7.06 -0.56 -16.49
C VAL A 274 -7.41 -1.64 -17.51
N GLU A 275 -8.67 -1.68 -17.95
CA GLU A 275 -9.16 -2.58 -18.99
C GLU A 275 -10.00 -1.79 -20.00
N GLY A 276 -9.84 -2.04 -21.31
CA GLY A 276 -10.61 -1.36 -22.36
C GLY A 276 -10.51 0.17 -22.39
N GLY A 277 -9.48 0.75 -21.76
CA GLY A 277 -9.33 2.20 -21.58
C GLY A 277 -10.10 2.79 -20.39
N LYS A 278 -10.65 1.95 -19.52
CA LYS A 278 -11.43 2.30 -18.31
C LYS A 278 -10.71 1.82 -17.06
N PHE A 279 -10.99 2.43 -15.91
CA PHE A 279 -10.57 1.84 -14.65
C PHE A 279 -11.37 0.56 -14.39
N ASP A 280 -10.73 -0.44 -13.78
CA ASP A 280 -11.45 -1.46 -13.03
C ASP A 280 -10.85 -1.54 -11.61
N LEU A 281 -11.71 -1.34 -10.61
CA LEU A 281 -11.31 -1.19 -9.22
C LEU A 281 -11.75 -2.42 -8.43
N HIS A 282 -10.79 -3.22 -7.98
CA HIS A 282 -11.05 -4.48 -7.29
C HIS A 282 -11.03 -4.30 -5.78
N THR A 283 -12.07 -4.74 -5.07
CA THR A 283 -12.04 -4.83 -3.59
C THR A 283 -13.05 -5.87 -3.06
N THR A 284 -13.08 -6.10 -1.76
CA THR A 284 -14.09 -6.91 -1.06
C THR A 284 -14.66 -6.13 0.12
N PHE A 285 -15.97 -6.14 0.30
CA PHE A 285 -16.62 -5.49 1.44
C PHE A 285 -16.96 -6.52 2.52
N ASP A 286 -16.42 -6.35 3.74
CA ASP A 286 -16.67 -7.27 4.86
C ASP A 286 -18.07 -7.09 5.50
N LYS A 287 -18.67 -5.89 5.39
CA LYS A 287 -19.89 -5.50 6.12
C LYS A 287 -20.84 -4.69 5.26
N PRO A 288 -22.17 -4.83 5.46
CA PRO A 288 -23.15 -3.98 4.79
C PRO A 288 -23.20 -2.61 5.45
N GLY A 289 -23.53 -1.57 4.67
CA GLY A 289 -23.64 -0.20 5.18
C GLY A 289 -23.24 0.86 4.16
N VAL A 290 -23.14 2.10 4.62
CA VAL A 290 -22.70 3.25 3.81
C VAL A 290 -21.18 3.37 3.88
N TYR A 291 -20.55 3.42 2.71
CA TYR A 291 -19.14 3.68 2.52
C TYR A 291 -18.92 4.99 1.77
N ARG A 292 -17.81 5.65 2.07
CA ARG A 292 -17.27 6.77 1.30
C ARG A 292 -16.02 6.33 0.57
N GLY A 293 -15.77 6.92 -0.58
CA GLY A 293 -14.51 6.69 -1.29
C GLY A 293 -14.09 7.86 -2.15
N TRP A 294 -12.82 7.85 -2.54
CA TRP A 294 -12.16 8.90 -3.29
C TRP A 294 -11.18 8.27 -4.28
N ILE A 295 -11.36 8.55 -5.57
CA ILE A 295 -10.37 8.21 -6.60
C ILE A 295 -9.49 9.42 -6.86
N GLN A 296 -8.18 9.21 -6.86
CA GLN A 296 -7.17 10.21 -7.22
C GLN A 296 -6.45 9.78 -8.50
N TYR A 297 -6.20 10.74 -9.39
CA TYR A 297 -5.48 10.54 -10.65
C TYR A 297 -4.78 11.83 -11.04
N GLN A 298 -3.73 11.76 -11.87
CA GLN A 298 -2.95 12.92 -12.25
C GLN A 298 -3.08 13.25 -13.75
N SER A 299 -3.19 14.54 -14.06
CA SER A 299 -3.16 15.05 -15.43
C SER A 299 -2.46 16.40 -15.45
N LYS A 300 -1.50 16.60 -16.36
CA LYS A 300 -0.73 17.85 -16.53
C LYS A 300 0.00 18.29 -15.26
N GLY A 301 0.49 17.34 -14.47
CA GLY A 301 1.13 17.57 -13.17
C GLY A 301 0.18 17.95 -12.04
N LYS A 302 -1.15 17.95 -12.25
CA LYS A 302 -2.16 18.23 -11.22
C LYS A 302 -2.85 16.93 -10.78
N VAL A 303 -2.92 16.72 -9.48
CA VAL A 303 -3.76 15.66 -8.88
C VAL A 303 -5.21 16.12 -8.85
N HIS A 304 -6.09 15.30 -9.40
CA HIS A 304 -7.53 15.43 -9.31
C HIS A 304 -8.07 14.45 -8.26
N THR A 305 -9.24 14.73 -7.70
CA THR A 305 -9.89 13.81 -6.74
C THR A 305 -11.39 13.84 -6.93
N SER A 306 -12.00 12.68 -7.18
CA SER A 306 -13.47 12.53 -7.32
C SER A 306 -14.00 11.66 -6.19
N ASP A 307 -15.06 12.11 -5.51
CA ASP A 307 -15.60 11.44 -4.32
C ASP A 307 -16.93 10.69 -4.59
N PHE A 308 -17.19 9.64 -3.81
CA PHE A 308 -18.29 8.70 -4.03
C PHE A 308 -18.98 8.29 -2.73
N VAL A 309 -20.20 7.76 -2.86
CA VAL A 309 -20.98 7.15 -1.77
C VAL A 309 -21.50 5.81 -2.28
N PHE A 310 -21.29 4.75 -1.51
CA PHE A 310 -21.69 3.39 -1.85
C PHE A 310 -22.56 2.79 -0.75
N ASN A 311 -23.70 2.22 -1.14
CA ASN A 311 -24.55 1.40 -0.28
C ASN A 311 -24.24 -0.07 -0.54
N VAL A 312 -23.56 -0.69 0.42
CA VAL A 312 -23.21 -2.11 0.35
C VAL A 312 -24.31 -2.92 1.02
N ALA A 313 -24.95 -3.79 0.25
CA ALA A 313 -25.95 -4.73 0.75
C ALA A 313 -25.29 -6.05 1.16
N ALA A 314 -25.94 -6.82 2.05
CA ALA A 314 -25.43 -8.13 2.45
C ALA A 314 -25.42 -9.10 1.25
N GLY A 315 -24.26 -9.70 0.97
CA GLY A 315 -24.14 -10.78 -0.01
C GLY A 315 -24.91 -12.03 0.45
N THR A 316 -25.69 -12.62 -0.45
CA THR A 316 -26.45 -13.86 -0.19
C THR A 316 -26.06 -14.94 -1.18
N SER A 317 -26.25 -16.21 -0.79
CA SER A 317 -26.02 -17.38 -1.65
C SER A 317 -27.03 -17.54 -2.80
N ALA A 318 -28.01 -16.63 -2.91
CA ALA A 318 -28.81 -16.41 -4.10
C ALA A 318 -28.12 -15.40 -5.04
N ASN A 319 -27.86 -14.17 -4.56
CA ASN A 319 -27.22 -13.10 -5.34
C ASN A 319 -25.86 -13.56 -5.96
N MET A 320 -25.08 -14.36 -5.22
CA MET A 320 -23.80 -14.93 -5.67
C MET A 320 -23.92 -15.99 -6.79
N LYS A 321 -25.14 -16.43 -7.15
CA LYS A 321 -25.40 -17.30 -8.30
C LYS A 321 -25.80 -16.49 -9.52
N ASP A 322 -26.66 -15.49 -9.33
CA ASP A 322 -27.18 -14.66 -10.42
C ASP A 322 -26.03 -13.93 -11.15
N MET A 323 -25.08 -13.37 -10.40
CA MET A 323 -23.87 -12.72 -10.94
C MET A 323 -22.93 -13.70 -11.68
N LYS A 324 -23.05 -15.02 -11.44
CA LYS A 324 -22.34 -16.07 -12.20
C LYS A 324 -23.08 -16.52 -13.46
N HIS A 325 -24.34 -16.11 -13.63
CA HIS A 325 -25.09 -16.32 -14.87
C HIS A 325 -24.84 -15.13 -15.82
N ASP A 326 -25.00 -13.90 -15.32
CA ASP A 326 -24.78 -12.67 -16.08
C ASP A 326 -23.37 -12.62 -16.71
N SER A 327 -22.35 -13.07 -15.99
CA SER A 327 -20.95 -13.13 -16.45
C SER A 327 -20.62 -14.30 -17.40
N MET A 328 -21.57 -15.21 -17.64
CA MET A 328 -21.49 -16.23 -18.70
C MET A 328 -22.19 -15.79 -19.98
N ASP A 329 -23.29 -15.04 -19.88
CA ASP A 329 -24.07 -14.57 -21.04
C ASP A 329 -23.50 -13.27 -21.69
N MET A 330 -22.36 -12.77 -21.19
CA MET A 330 -21.62 -11.61 -21.73
C MET A 330 -20.29 -11.97 -22.42
N LYS A 331 -20.14 -13.20 -22.96
CA LYS A 331 -18.92 -13.67 -23.67
C LYS A 331 -19.17 -14.07 -25.13
#